data_AF-A0A2X2C8U0-F1
#
_entry.id   AF-A0A2X2C8U0-F1
#
_cell.length_a   1.000
_cell.length_b   1.000
_cell.length_c   1.000
_cell.angle_alpha   90.00
_cell.angle_beta   90.00
_cell.angle_gamma   90.00
#
_symmetry.space_group_name_H-M   'P 1'
#
loop_
_entity.id
_entity.type
_entity.pdbx_description
1 polymer ?
#
loop_
_entity_poly.entity_id
_entity_poly.type
_entity_poly.pdbx_seq_one_letter_code
_entity_poly.pdbx_strand_id
1 'polypeptide(L)'
;MQRGEYVAFPDIDDVIDKRMYPRLLEIAKADNLDVATCNGNYVYDDKNRPTRPIFPSTRLTTTEVLTGPQWLERALESKKFLHVTWLNIYRRQFLLEHGYYFEPGLHHQDIPWTTEVLLTAKRVKYIDERYYDYFIHSGSVSHTTPDDRIHVRTIYNYMKILEMLDAINQRHAEIAKTINACYWQIAKEGLGIIHSIDAISSPETKKQIVKVFFERGIWALIWKNAKDFRLKWRLGRRYFRLKKILAE
;
A
#
# COMPACT_ATOMS: atom_id res chain seq x y z
N MET A 1 18.19 14.13 -16.61
CA MET A 1 17.47 14.88 -15.56
C MET A 1 16.12 15.32 -16.09
N GLN A 2 15.03 14.89 -15.46
CA GLN A 2 13.68 15.34 -15.84
C GLN A 2 13.44 16.78 -15.35
N ARG A 3 12.86 17.64 -16.21
CA ARG A 3 12.65 19.08 -15.98
C ARG A 3 11.18 19.46 -15.69
N GLY A 4 10.28 18.48 -15.60
CA GLY A 4 8.85 18.73 -15.38
C GLY A 4 8.54 19.28 -13.98
N GLU A 5 7.52 20.12 -13.87
CA GLU A 5 7.02 20.65 -12.59
C GLU A 5 6.35 19.55 -11.74
N TYR A 6 5.73 18.57 -12.42
CA TYR A 6 5.13 17.38 -11.84
C TYR A 6 5.76 16.11 -12.41
N VAL A 7 5.79 15.05 -11.62
CA VAL A 7 6.31 13.72 -11.97
C VAL A 7 5.19 12.69 -11.84
N ALA A 8 5.17 11.71 -12.74
CA ALA A 8 4.28 10.55 -12.70
C ALA A 8 5.11 9.26 -12.78
N PHE A 9 4.55 8.16 -12.28
CA PHE A 9 5.17 6.84 -12.32
C PHE A 9 4.21 5.84 -13.00
N PRO A 10 4.04 5.90 -14.33
CA PRO A 10 3.17 4.96 -15.05
C PRO A 10 3.74 3.54 -14.98
N ASP A 11 2.84 2.56 -14.99
CA ASP A 11 3.21 1.17 -15.28
C ASP A 11 3.28 0.97 -16.80
N ILE A 12 4.16 0.09 -17.27
CA ILE A 12 4.39 -0.17 -18.70
C ILE A 12 3.31 -1.05 -19.32
N ASP A 13 2.66 -1.88 -18.50
CA ASP A 13 1.71 -2.91 -18.96
C ASP A 13 0.26 -2.42 -18.98
N ASP A 14 0.00 -1.16 -18.59
CA ASP A 14 -1.34 -0.61 -18.44
C ASP A 14 -1.71 0.41 -19.54
N VAL A 15 -3.03 0.64 -19.71
CA VAL A 15 -3.53 1.62 -20.67
C VAL A 15 -3.93 2.91 -19.95
N ILE A 16 -3.35 4.01 -20.41
CA ILE A 16 -3.60 5.36 -19.90
C ILE A 16 -4.44 6.14 -20.91
N ASP A 17 -5.59 6.66 -20.48
CA ASP A 17 -6.37 7.59 -21.28
C ASP A 17 -5.55 8.87 -21.52
N LYS A 18 -5.47 9.31 -22.78
CA LYS A 18 -4.75 10.53 -23.18
C LYS A 18 -5.17 11.79 -22.42
N ARG A 19 -6.36 11.79 -21.80
CA ARG A 19 -6.88 12.89 -20.97
C ARG A 19 -6.32 12.91 -19.55
N MET A 20 -5.75 11.80 -19.06
CA MET A 20 -5.30 11.65 -17.67
C MET A 20 -4.36 12.77 -17.24
N TYR A 21 -3.21 12.88 -17.88
CA TYR A 21 -2.18 13.85 -17.48
C TYR A 21 -2.57 15.29 -17.75
N PRO A 22 -3.19 15.66 -18.90
CA PRO A 22 -3.75 17.00 -19.07
C PRO A 22 -4.71 17.39 -17.95
N ARG A 23 -5.63 16.49 -17.59
CA ARG A 23 -6.63 16.74 -16.54
C ARG A 23 -6.00 16.84 -15.15
N LEU A 24 -5.09 15.93 -14.81
CA LEU A 24 -4.39 15.97 -13.53
C LEU A 24 -3.50 17.22 -13.41
N LEU A 25 -2.81 17.62 -14.48
CA LEU A 25 -2.00 18.83 -14.50
C LEU A 25 -2.85 20.10 -14.36
N GLU A 26 -4.02 20.15 -15.02
CA GLU A 26 -4.96 21.25 -14.90
C GLU A 26 -5.35 21.48 -13.43
N ILE A 27 -5.85 20.44 -12.74
CA ILE A 27 -6.25 20.57 -11.34
C ILE A 27 -5.07 20.81 -10.40
N ALA A 28 -3.92 20.18 -10.69
CA ALA A 28 -2.73 20.33 -9.86
C ALA A 28 -2.19 21.75 -9.90
N LYS A 29 -2.19 22.39 -11.07
CA LYS A 29 -1.78 23.78 -11.22
C LYS A 29 -2.79 24.76 -10.67
N ALA A 30 -4.08 24.56 -10.96
CA ALA A 30 -5.15 25.42 -10.48
C ALA A 30 -5.18 25.48 -8.94
N ASP A 31 -5.00 24.34 -8.28
CA ASP A 31 -5.05 24.23 -6.83
C ASP A 31 -3.65 24.20 -6.16
N ASN A 32 -2.55 24.33 -6.92
CA ASN A 32 -1.15 24.18 -6.45
C ASN A 32 -0.97 22.93 -5.57
N LEU A 33 -1.32 21.76 -6.10
CA LEU A 33 -1.33 20.49 -5.38
C LEU A 33 0.09 19.91 -5.24
N ASP A 34 0.37 19.28 -4.10
CA ASP A 34 1.51 18.38 -3.92
C ASP A 34 1.25 17.03 -4.60
N VAL A 35 0.01 16.53 -4.50
CA VAL A 35 -0.42 15.27 -5.10
C VAL A 35 -1.79 15.44 -5.74
N ALA A 36 -1.93 15.02 -7.00
CA ALA A 36 -3.23 14.90 -7.65
C ALA A 36 -3.47 13.44 -8.02
N THR A 37 -4.59 12.89 -7.61
CA THR A 37 -4.94 11.47 -7.76
C THR A 37 -6.21 11.35 -8.59
N CYS A 38 -6.20 10.51 -9.63
CA CYS A 38 -7.42 10.12 -10.32
C CYS A 38 -7.83 8.69 -9.94
N ASN A 39 -8.87 8.19 -10.59
CA ASN A 39 -9.30 6.81 -10.47
C ASN A 39 -8.95 6.05 -11.76
N GLY A 40 -9.22 4.76 -11.74
CA GLY A 40 -9.11 3.88 -12.88
C GLY A 40 -10.03 2.69 -12.77
N ASN A 41 -9.84 1.72 -13.65
CA ASN A 41 -10.61 0.50 -13.71
C ASN A 41 -9.73 -0.73 -13.56
N TYR A 42 -10.26 -1.76 -12.90
CA TYR A 42 -9.79 -3.12 -13.07
C TYR A 42 -10.37 -3.67 -14.37
N VAL A 43 -9.49 -4.06 -15.30
CA VAL A 43 -9.84 -4.75 -16.55
C VAL A 43 -9.36 -6.20 -16.45
N TYR A 44 -10.19 -7.14 -16.86
CA TYR A 44 -9.91 -8.58 -16.72
C TYR A 44 -9.74 -9.24 -18.07
N ASP A 45 -8.82 -10.20 -18.20
CA ASP A 45 -8.71 -11.03 -19.40
C ASP A 45 -10.00 -11.80 -19.72
N ASP A 46 -10.71 -12.22 -18.66
CA ASP A 46 -12.00 -12.88 -18.78
C ASP A 46 -13.05 -11.88 -19.27
N LYS A 47 -13.41 -12.00 -20.55
CA LYS A 47 -14.42 -11.17 -21.22
C LYS A 47 -15.80 -11.21 -20.56
N ASN A 48 -16.10 -12.24 -19.75
CA ASN A 48 -17.37 -12.33 -19.03
C ASN A 48 -17.34 -11.56 -17.70
N ARG A 49 -16.16 -11.11 -17.26
CA ARG A 49 -16.01 -10.37 -16.00
C ARG A 49 -16.09 -8.87 -16.28
N PRO A 50 -17.06 -8.15 -15.69
CA PRO A 50 -17.22 -6.73 -15.95
C PRO A 50 -16.06 -5.91 -15.38
N THR A 51 -15.65 -4.91 -16.15
CA THR A 51 -14.77 -3.83 -15.70
C THR A 51 -15.39 -3.12 -14.50
N ARG A 52 -14.56 -2.79 -13.51
CA ARG A 52 -15.03 -2.12 -12.27
C ARG A 52 -14.04 -1.06 -11.82
N PRO A 53 -14.49 0.03 -11.18
CA PRO A 53 -13.59 1.03 -10.65
C PRO A 53 -12.61 0.46 -9.62
N ILE A 54 -11.40 1.01 -9.60
CA ILE A 54 -10.40 0.71 -8.57
C ILE A 54 -10.90 1.21 -7.22
N PHE A 55 -11.31 2.47 -7.17
CA PHE A 55 -12.00 3.08 -6.03
C PHE A 55 -13.49 3.21 -6.35
N PRO A 56 -14.37 2.37 -5.76
CA PRO A 56 -15.79 2.47 -6.03
C PRO A 56 -16.36 3.82 -5.59
N SER A 57 -17.14 4.47 -6.45
CA SER A 57 -17.77 5.77 -6.17
C SER A 57 -18.69 5.76 -4.94
N THR A 58 -19.20 4.59 -4.55
CA THR A 58 -19.98 4.38 -3.31
C THR A 58 -19.13 4.40 -2.04
N ARG A 59 -17.80 4.45 -2.18
CA ARG A 59 -16.82 4.41 -1.08
C ARG A 59 -15.91 5.63 -1.07
N LEU A 60 -15.52 6.12 -2.26
CA LEU A 60 -14.67 7.29 -2.43
C LEU A 60 -15.19 8.12 -3.60
N THR A 61 -15.50 9.38 -3.33
CA THR A 61 -15.92 10.37 -4.33
C THR A 61 -14.87 11.46 -4.47
N THR A 62 -14.95 12.24 -5.55
CA THR A 62 -14.13 13.44 -5.73
C THR A 62 -14.11 14.29 -4.46
N THR A 63 -12.93 14.81 -4.12
CA THR A 63 -12.71 15.62 -2.93
C THR A 63 -12.47 17.08 -3.30
N GLU A 64 -12.76 17.95 -2.33
CA GLU A 64 -12.08 19.23 -2.14
C GLU A 64 -10.55 19.04 -1.99
N VAL A 65 -9.82 20.16 -1.94
CA VAL A 65 -8.40 20.11 -1.58
C VAL A 65 -8.28 19.77 -0.11
N LEU A 66 -7.62 18.65 0.18
CA LEU A 66 -7.35 18.14 1.51
C LEU A 66 -5.86 18.24 1.83
N THR A 67 -5.52 18.15 3.10
CA THR A 67 -4.16 17.73 3.46
C THR A 67 -3.98 16.25 3.13
N GLY A 68 -2.74 15.83 2.90
CA GLY A 68 -2.42 14.42 2.66
C GLY A 68 -2.85 13.50 3.81
N PRO A 69 -2.66 13.86 5.10
CA PRO A 69 -3.19 13.11 6.23
C PRO A 69 -4.70 12.87 6.18
N GLN A 70 -5.48 13.91 5.86
CA GLN A 70 -6.94 13.81 5.72
C GLN A 70 -7.34 12.91 4.56
N TRP A 71 -6.63 13.00 3.43
CA TRP A 71 -6.87 12.10 2.29
C TRP A 71 -6.52 10.66 2.65
N LEU A 72 -5.36 10.41 3.28
CA LEU A 72 -4.91 9.08 3.68
C LEU A 72 -5.90 8.43 4.64
N GLU A 73 -6.40 9.17 5.63
CA GLU A 73 -7.43 8.70 6.55
C GLU A 73 -8.70 8.28 5.80
N ARG A 74 -9.30 9.21 5.02
CA ARG A 74 -10.52 8.96 4.23
C ARG A 74 -10.35 7.76 3.30
N ALA A 75 -9.19 7.67 2.64
CA ALA A 75 -8.88 6.59 1.73
C ALA A 75 -8.78 5.24 2.46
N LEU A 76 -8.02 5.15 3.55
CA LEU A 76 -7.87 3.90 4.31
C LEU A 76 -9.20 3.45 4.96
N GLU A 77 -10.00 4.38 5.48
CA GLU A 77 -11.31 4.10 6.07
C GLU A 77 -12.31 3.51 5.06
N SER A 78 -12.16 3.84 3.78
CA SER A 78 -12.94 3.24 2.69
C SER A 78 -12.75 1.72 2.58
N LYS A 79 -11.64 1.19 3.12
CA LYS A 79 -11.16 -0.20 2.97
C LYS A 79 -10.94 -0.63 1.51
N LYS A 80 -10.90 0.34 0.60
CA LYS A 80 -10.69 0.16 -0.85
C LYS A 80 -9.46 0.88 -1.37
N PHE A 81 -8.79 1.67 -0.54
CA PHE A 81 -7.55 2.32 -0.93
C PHE A 81 -6.47 1.32 -1.31
N LEU A 82 -5.76 1.67 -2.38
CA LEU A 82 -4.71 0.90 -3.00
C LEU A 82 -3.50 1.83 -3.05
N HIS A 83 -2.42 1.43 -2.38
CA HIS A 83 -1.16 2.17 -2.39
C HIS A 83 -0.46 1.95 -3.72
N VAL A 84 -0.73 2.83 -4.68
CA VAL A 84 -0.14 2.81 -6.02
C VAL A 84 0.29 4.21 -6.40
N THR A 85 1.33 4.29 -7.23
CA THR A 85 1.91 5.54 -7.69
C THR A 85 1.39 5.96 -9.06
N TRP A 86 1.00 5.00 -9.90
CA TRP A 86 0.53 5.21 -11.27
C TRP A 86 -0.80 5.95 -11.41
N LEU A 87 -1.63 6.04 -10.36
CA LEU A 87 -2.85 6.87 -10.34
C LEU A 87 -2.59 8.35 -10.05
N ASN A 88 -1.34 8.75 -9.84
CA ASN A 88 -1.02 10.04 -9.27
C ASN A 88 0.00 10.81 -10.11
N ILE A 89 -0.06 12.13 -9.98
CA ILE A 89 1.06 13.01 -10.27
C ILE A 89 1.50 13.73 -8.99
N TYR A 90 2.80 14.00 -8.90
CA TYR A 90 3.45 14.55 -7.71
C TYR A 90 4.21 15.81 -8.07
N ARG A 91 4.07 16.87 -7.27
CA ARG A 91 4.84 18.09 -7.44
C ARG A 91 6.32 17.78 -7.22
N ARG A 92 7.15 17.98 -8.26
CA ARG A 92 8.56 17.55 -8.27
C ARG A 92 9.35 18.18 -7.12
N GLN A 93 9.15 19.48 -6.90
CA GLN A 93 9.86 20.20 -5.85
C GLN A 93 9.54 19.66 -4.45
N PHE A 94 8.26 19.34 -4.19
CA PHE A 94 7.84 18.70 -2.96
C PHE A 94 8.55 17.36 -2.74
N LEU A 95 8.68 16.52 -3.78
CA LEU A 95 9.42 15.25 -3.67
C LEU A 95 10.91 15.45 -3.34
N LEU A 96 11.54 16.44 -3.96
CA LEU A 96 12.97 16.73 -3.76
C LEU A 96 13.25 17.32 -2.37
N GLU A 97 12.40 18.23 -1.90
CA GLU A 97 12.53 18.87 -0.58
C GLU A 97 12.47 17.85 0.56
N HIS A 98 11.67 16.79 0.40
CA HIS A 98 11.54 15.73 1.40
C HIS A 98 12.48 14.54 1.15
N GLY A 99 13.19 14.51 0.02
CA GLY A 99 14.12 13.43 -0.33
C GLY A 99 13.41 12.08 -0.54
N TYR A 100 12.26 12.07 -1.21
CA TYR A 100 11.52 10.83 -1.46
C TYR A 100 12.16 9.98 -2.55
N TYR A 101 12.49 8.73 -2.20
CA TYR A 101 13.02 7.73 -3.11
C TYR A 101 12.34 6.38 -2.89
N PHE A 102 12.24 5.62 -3.97
CA PHE A 102 11.84 4.21 -3.95
C PHE A 102 12.94 3.36 -3.31
N GLU A 103 12.54 2.34 -2.54
CA GLU A 103 13.44 1.43 -1.85
C GLU A 103 13.90 0.32 -2.82
N PRO A 104 15.17 0.35 -3.30
CA PRO A 104 15.60 -0.56 -4.35
C PRO A 104 15.44 -2.04 -3.96
N GLY A 105 14.82 -2.81 -4.85
CA GLY A 105 14.62 -4.26 -4.66
C GLY A 105 13.50 -4.64 -3.68
N LEU A 106 12.75 -3.67 -3.12
CA LEU A 106 11.58 -3.95 -2.29
C LEU A 106 10.32 -4.08 -3.15
N HIS A 107 9.72 -5.27 -3.16
CA HIS A 107 8.39 -5.46 -3.75
C HIS A 107 7.34 -4.74 -2.89
N HIS A 108 6.33 -4.15 -3.54
CA HIS A 108 5.29 -3.33 -2.89
C HIS A 108 5.84 -2.12 -2.11
N GLN A 109 6.98 -1.58 -2.55
CA GLN A 109 7.57 -0.33 -2.03
C GLN A 109 6.64 0.89 -2.10
N ASP A 110 5.62 0.86 -2.97
CA ASP A 110 4.59 1.91 -3.03
C ASP A 110 3.85 2.07 -1.69
N ILE A 111 3.72 1.01 -0.90
CA ILE A 111 3.02 1.06 0.40
C ILE A 111 3.69 2.06 1.36
N PRO A 112 4.95 1.87 1.79
CA PRO A 112 5.60 2.84 2.66
C PRO A 112 5.81 4.19 1.97
N TRP A 113 6.12 4.20 0.67
CA TRP A 113 6.39 5.44 -0.07
C TRP A 113 5.16 6.35 -0.14
N THR A 114 4.01 5.84 -0.56
CA THR A 114 2.77 6.64 -0.62
C THR A 114 2.26 7.01 0.75
N THR A 115 2.43 6.15 1.78
CA THR A 115 2.10 6.51 3.15
C THR A 115 2.94 7.71 3.63
N GLU A 116 4.26 7.71 3.44
CA GLU A 116 5.13 8.81 3.87
C GLU A 116 4.83 10.10 3.09
N VAL A 117 4.67 10.00 1.76
CA VAL A 117 4.27 11.13 0.90
C VAL A 117 2.96 11.75 1.36
N LEU A 118 1.95 10.95 1.66
CA LEU A 118 0.65 11.47 2.09
C LEU A 118 0.68 11.99 3.53
N LEU A 119 1.55 11.50 4.42
CA LEU A 119 1.67 12.06 5.77
C LEU A 119 2.21 13.50 5.79
N THR A 120 2.94 13.91 4.76
CA THR A 120 3.59 15.23 4.69
C THR A 120 2.99 16.17 3.64
N ALA A 121 2.27 15.65 2.65
CA ALA A 121 1.64 16.45 1.61
C ALA A 121 0.63 17.44 2.22
N LYS A 122 0.71 18.71 1.82
CA LYS A 122 -0.14 19.78 2.36
C LYS A 122 -1.39 19.96 1.52
N ARG A 123 -1.30 19.67 0.22
CA ARG A 123 -2.39 19.89 -0.75
C ARG A 123 -2.56 18.67 -1.64
N VAL A 124 -3.64 17.94 -1.43
CA VAL A 124 -3.97 16.72 -2.15
C VAL A 124 -5.41 16.81 -2.65
N LYS A 125 -5.65 16.33 -3.87
CA LYS A 125 -7.01 16.23 -4.41
C LYS A 125 -7.19 14.90 -5.11
N TYR A 126 -8.28 14.23 -4.80
CA TYR A 126 -8.75 13.04 -5.51
C TYR A 126 -9.93 13.39 -6.42
N ILE A 127 -9.89 12.92 -7.67
CA ILE A 127 -11.01 12.97 -8.61
C ILE A 127 -11.48 11.56 -8.92
N ASP A 128 -12.80 11.31 -8.84
CA ASP A 128 -13.42 10.05 -9.28
C ASP A 128 -13.63 10.02 -10.81
N GLU A 129 -12.66 10.56 -11.53
CA GLU A 129 -12.57 10.49 -12.98
C GLU A 129 -11.64 9.33 -13.33
N ARG A 130 -12.09 8.43 -14.21
CA ARG A 130 -11.39 7.16 -14.50
C ARG A 130 -10.60 7.30 -15.78
N TYR A 131 -9.27 7.23 -15.66
CA TYR A 131 -8.36 7.44 -16.78
C TYR A 131 -7.30 6.36 -16.93
N TYR A 132 -7.34 5.33 -16.09
CA TYR A 132 -6.31 4.31 -16.05
C TYR A 132 -6.97 2.93 -16.06
N ASP A 133 -6.60 2.08 -17.02
CA ASP A 133 -7.09 0.71 -17.10
C ASP A 133 -5.97 -0.23 -16.64
N TYR A 134 -6.14 -0.77 -15.43
CA TYR A 134 -5.23 -1.72 -14.81
C TYR A 134 -5.60 -3.15 -15.21
N PHE A 135 -4.75 -3.78 -16.00
CA PHE A 135 -5.02 -5.11 -16.56
C PHE A 135 -4.67 -6.23 -15.58
N ILE A 136 -5.68 -6.99 -15.18
CA ILE A 136 -5.52 -8.19 -14.37
C ILE A 136 -5.42 -9.39 -15.30
N HIS A 137 -4.18 -9.76 -15.60
CA HIS A 137 -3.88 -10.93 -16.40
C HIS A 137 -3.97 -12.23 -15.59
N SER A 138 -4.74 -13.17 -16.11
CA SER A 138 -4.86 -14.56 -15.65
C SER A 138 -3.55 -15.36 -15.80
N GLY A 139 -2.61 -14.86 -16.63
CA GLY A 139 -1.27 -15.42 -16.83
C GLY A 139 -0.15 -14.61 -16.17
N SER A 140 -0.45 -13.58 -15.38
CA SER A 140 0.57 -12.86 -14.61
C SER A 140 1.32 -13.84 -13.70
N VAL A 141 2.59 -13.54 -13.41
CA VAL A 141 3.56 -14.36 -12.66
C VAL A 141 3.04 -14.91 -11.31
N SER A 142 1.86 -14.46 -10.87
CA SER A 142 1.10 -14.88 -9.70
C SER A 142 0.28 -16.18 -9.82
N HIS A 143 0.22 -16.85 -10.99
CA HIS A 143 -0.58 -18.07 -11.17
C HIS A 143 0.17 -19.40 -11.18
N THR A 144 1.50 -19.41 -11.04
CA THR A 144 2.18 -20.61 -10.53
C THR A 144 1.83 -20.72 -9.05
N THR A 145 1.43 -21.91 -8.58
CA THR A 145 1.30 -22.16 -7.14
C THR A 145 2.60 -21.70 -6.49
N PRO A 146 2.57 -20.64 -5.65
CA PRO A 146 3.80 -20.07 -5.13
C PRO A 146 4.56 -21.17 -4.38
N ASP A 147 5.82 -21.36 -4.73
CA ASP A 147 6.67 -22.25 -3.97
C ASP A 147 7.07 -21.57 -2.64
N ASP A 148 7.70 -22.35 -1.76
CA ASP A 148 8.17 -21.83 -0.47
C ASP A 148 9.14 -20.65 -0.63
N ARG A 149 9.90 -20.58 -1.73
CA ARG A 149 10.84 -19.46 -1.98
C ARG A 149 10.10 -18.16 -2.23
N ILE A 150 9.02 -18.19 -3.00
CA ILE A 150 8.16 -17.02 -3.24
C ILE A 150 7.51 -16.58 -1.93
N HIS A 151 6.97 -17.51 -1.14
CA HIS A 151 6.40 -17.19 0.18
C HIS A 151 7.43 -16.55 1.10
N VAL A 152 8.62 -17.12 1.22
CA VAL A 152 9.73 -16.59 2.02
C VAL A 152 10.10 -15.17 1.56
N ARG A 153 10.27 -14.96 0.25
CA ARG A 153 10.57 -13.63 -0.31
C ARG A 153 9.47 -12.63 0.05
N THR A 154 8.20 -12.98 -0.15
CA THR A 154 7.07 -12.12 0.19
C THR A 154 7.07 -11.76 1.67
N ILE A 155 7.32 -12.73 2.54
CA ILE A 155 7.40 -12.51 3.99
C ILE A 155 8.50 -11.50 4.34
N TYR A 156 9.71 -11.66 3.79
CA TYR A 156 10.80 -10.71 4.05
C TYR A 156 10.51 -9.29 3.54
N ASN A 157 9.89 -9.16 2.36
CA ASN A 157 9.47 -7.86 1.83
C ASN A 157 8.46 -7.20 2.78
N TYR A 158 7.43 -7.93 3.21
CA TYR A 158 6.41 -7.38 4.10
C TYR A 158 6.94 -7.09 5.51
N MET A 159 7.88 -7.88 6.04
CA MET A 159 8.56 -7.53 7.29
C MET A 159 9.27 -6.17 7.18
N LYS A 160 10.01 -5.96 6.09
CA LYS A 160 10.67 -4.67 5.82
C LYS A 160 9.66 -3.53 5.65
N ILE A 161 8.55 -3.77 4.96
CA ILE A 161 7.45 -2.78 4.83
C ILE A 161 6.90 -2.40 6.20
N LEU A 162 6.64 -3.38 7.09
CA LEU A 162 6.13 -3.08 8.43
C LEU A 162 7.11 -2.26 9.26
N GLU A 163 8.40 -2.57 9.19
CA GLU A 163 9.45 -1.80 9.86
C GLU A 163 9.54 -0.37 9.30
N MET A 164 9.45 -0.20 7.98
CA MET A 164 9.42 1.12 7.35
C MET A 164 8.19 1.92 7.77
N LEU A 165 7.00 1.30 7.76
CA LEU A 165 5.76 1.94 8.21
C LEU A 165 5.83 2.36 9.69
N ASP A 166 6.43 1.54 10.55
CA ASP A 166 6.65 1.92 11.95
C ASP A 166 7.63 3.09 12.07
N ALA A 167 8.75 3.07 11.34
CA ALA A 167 9.72 4.17 11.32
C ALA A 167 9.12 5.48 10.77
N ILE A 168 8.27 5.40 9.74
CA ILE A 168 7.49 6.53 9.20
C ILE A 168 6.55 7.07 10.27
N ASN A 169 5.77 6.19 10.92
CA ASN A 169 4.85 6.59 11.98
C ASN A 169 5.58 7.21 13.17
N GLN A 170 6.81 6.77 13.49
CA GLN A 170 7.64 7.37 14.53
C GLN A 170 8.18 8.75 14.11
N ARG A 171 8.68 8.91 12.87
CA ARG A 171 9.14 10.22 12.34
C ARG A 171 8.02 11.26 12.30
N HIS A 172 6.80 10.83 11.98
CA HIS A 172 5.62 11.69 11.87
C HIS A 172 4.62 11.45 13.00
N ALA A 173 5.09 11.17 14.21
CA ALA A 173 4.26 10.71 15.33
C ALA A 173 3.07 11.62 15.65
N GLU A 174 3.23 12.94 15.57
CA GLU A 174 2.15 13.89 15.88
C GLU A 174 0.98 13.76 14.89
N ILE A 175 1.25 13.50 13.62
CA ILE A 175 0.23 13.31 12.59
C ILE A 175 -0.26 11.85 12.59
N ALA A 176 0.65 10.88 12.69
CA ALA A 176 0.30 9.47 12.65
C ALA A 176 -0.63 9.06 13.81
N LYS A 177 -0.51 9.69 14.98
CA LYS A 177 -1.43 9.48 16.12
C LYS A 177 -2.86 9.92 15.83
N THR A 178 -3.08 10.90 14.94
CA THR A 178 -4.42 11.35 14.59
C THR A 178 -5.09 10.44 13.58
N ILE A 179 -4.31 9.67 12.80
CA ILE A 179 -4.81 8.75 11.77
C ILE A 179 -4.81 7.33 12.32
N ASN A 180 -5.92 6.90 12.93
CA ASN A 180 -6.05 5.54 13.46
C ASN A 180 -5.79 4.45 12.41
N ALA A 181 -6.09 4.76 11.14
CA ALA A 181 -5.90 3.86 10.03
C ALA A 181 -4.42 3.50 9.75
N CYS A 182 -3.45 4.34 10.14
CA CYS A 182 -2.01 4.04 10.01
C CYS A 182 -1.59 2.85 10.91
N TYR A 183 -2.12 2.78 12.13
CA TYR A 183 -1.89 1.63 13.01
C TYR A 183 -2.58 0.36 12.48
N TRP A 184 -3.80 0.52 11.97
CA TRP A 184 -4.53 -0.59 11.36
C TRP A 184 -3.84 -1.16 10.12
N GLN A 185 -3.21 -0.31 9.30
CA GLN A 185 -2.43 -0.71 8.12
C GLN A 185 -1.32 -1.71 8.50
N ILE A 186 -0.48 -1.37 9.49
CA ILE A 186 0.60 -2.26 9.97
C ILE A 186 0.03 -3.62 10.39
N ALA A 187 -1.05 -3.61 11.17
CA ALA A 187 -1.60 -4.86 11.68
C ALA A 187 -2.30 -5.68 10.59
N LYS A 188 -2.93 -5.05 9.59
CA LYS A 188 -3.53 -5.71 8.42
C LYS A 188 -2.47 -6.36 7.54
N GLU A 189 -1.42 -5.62 7.16
CA GLU A 189 -0.34 -6.18 6.34
C GLU A 189 0.38 -7.31 7.09
N GLY A 190 0.50 -7.20 8.42
CA GLY A 190 1.00 -8.27 9.29
C GLY A 190 0.17 -9.56 9.25
N LEU A 191 -1.16 -9.48 9.07
CA LEU A 191 -1.97 -10.69 8.85
C LEU A 191 -1.61 -11.38 7.53
N GLY A 192 -1.22 -10.61 6.51
CA GLY A 192 -0.72 -11.11 5.24
C GLY A 192 0.54 -11.97 5.41
N ILE A 193 1.51 -11.48 6.21
CA ILE A 193 2.71 -12.25 6.56
C ILE A 193 2.33 -13.60 7.18
N ILE A 194 1.40 -13.61 8.14
CA ILE A 194 1.01 -14.86 8.81
C ILE A 194 0.33 -15.82 7.83
N HIS A 195 -0.49 -15.33 6.89
CA HIS A 195 -1.06 -16.19 5.84
C HIS A 195 0.01 -16.78 4.93
N SER A 196 1.03 -15.99 4.56
CA SER A 196 2.16 -16.50 3.78
C SER A 196 2.99 -17.53 4.55
N ILE A 197 3.16 -17.37 5.86
CA ILE A 197 3.79 -18.39 6.72
C ILE A 197 2.98 -19.69 6.72
N ASP A 198 1.66 -19.60 6.89
CA ASP A 198 0.77 -20.76 6.93
C ASP A 198 0.84 -21.56 5.61
N ALA A 199 1.04 -20.87 4.47
CA ALA A 199 1.12 -21.44 3.12
C ALA A 199 2.45 -22.16 2.79
N ILE A 200 3.52 -21.97 3.58
CA ILE A 200 4.78 -22.69 3.38
C ILE A 200 4.56 -24.20 3.57
N SER A 201 5.10 -25.01 2.67
CA SER A 201 4.98 -26.46 2.69
C SER A 201 6.03 -27.13 3.58
N SER A 202 7.31 -26.73 3.47
CA SER A 202 8.41 -27.28 4.28
C SER A 202 8.26 -26.90 5.77
N PRO A 203 8.16 -27.89 6.69
CA PRO A 203 8.14 -27.63 8.13
C PRO A 203 9.39 -26.90 8.63
N GLU A 204 10.57 -27.25 8.12
CA GLU A 204 11.85 -26.64 8.50
C GLU A 204 11.88 -25.16 8.10
N THR A 205 11.50 -24.86 6.86
CA THR A 205 11.42 -23.49 6.34
C THR A 205 10.41 -22.68 7.15
N LYS A 206 9.24 -23.27 7.43
CA LYS A 206 8.20 -22.63 8.25
C LYS A 206 8.73 -22.30 9.64
N LYS A 207 9.38 -23.25 10.32
CA LYS A 207 9.98 -23.04 11.65
C LYS A 207 11.03 -21.94 11.65
N GLN A 208 11.92 -21.93 10.65
CA GLN A 208 12.94 -20.88 10.49
C GLN A 208 12.31 -19.50 10.31
N ILE A 209 11.31 -19.36 9.45
CA ILE A 209 10.65 -18.07 9.20
C ILE A 209 9.87 -17.60 10.43
N VAL A 210 9.17 -18.49 11.13
CA VAL A 210 8.49 -18.13 12.39
C VAL A 210 9.50 -17.63 13.42
N LYS A 211 10.67 -18.26 13.51
CA LYS A 211 11.75 -17.81 14.41
C LYS A 211 12.19 -16.39 14.06
N VAL A 212 12.55 -16.14 12.79
CA VAL A 212 12.94 -14.80 12.30
C VAL A 212 11.84 -13.75 12.56
N PHE A 213 10.58 -14.13 12.35
CA PHE A 213 9.43 -13.26 12.56
C PHE A 213 9.26 -12.79 14.02
N PHE A 214 9.58 -13.64 14.99
CA PHE A 214 9.62 -13.24 16.39
C PHE A 214 10.90 -12.47 16.74
N GLU A 215 12.07 -12.93 16.27
CA GLU A 215 13.38 -12.32 16.57
C GLU A 215 13.49 -10.89 16.06
N ARG A 216 12.95 -10.59 14.88
CA ARG A 216 12.87 -9.23 14.33
C ARG A 216 11.82 -8.34 15.04
N GLY A 217 11.10 -8.86 16.02
CA GLY A 217 10.06 -8.12 16.74
C GLY A 217 8.79 -7.84 15.92
N ILE A 218 8.63 -8.44 14.74
CA ILE A 218 7.50 -8.20 13.84
C ILE A 218 6.17 -8.57 14.51
N TRP A 219 6.14 -9.68 15.26
CA TRP A 219 4.98 -10.03 16.06
C TRP A 219 4.59 -8.93 17.05
N ALA A 220 5.56 -8.42 17.82
CA ALA A 220 5.33 -7.39 18.82
C ALA A 220 4.85 -6.09 18.16
N LEU A 221 5.41 -5.75 17.00
CA LEU A 221 4.99 -4.62 16.19
C LEU A 221 3.52 -4.74 15.76
N ILE A 222 3.13 -5.87 15.16
CA ILE A 222 1.75 -6.14 14.75
C ILE A 222 0.80 -6.07 15.95
N TRP A 223 1.17 -6.68 17.08
CA TRP A 223 0.36 -6.71 18.29
C TRP A 223 0.13 -5.33 18.91
N LYS A 224 1.19 -4.49 18.97
CA LYS A 224 1.11 -3.10 19.47
C LYS A 224 0.18 -2.23 18.62
N ASN A 225 0.16 -2.49 17.32
CA ASN A 225 -0.61 -1.74 16.33
C ASN A 225 -2.06 -2.23 16.17
N ALA A 226 -2.39 -3.45 16.64
CA ALA A 226 -3.76 -3.94 16.67
C ALA A 226 -4.59 -3.23 17.75
N LYS A 227 -5.36 -2.20 17.35
CA LYS A 227 -6.15 -1.37 18.29
C LYS A 227 -7.51 -1.96 18.63
N ASP A 228 -8.18 -2.65 17.69
CA ASP A 228 -9.51 -3.21 17.94
C ASP A 228 -9.47 -4.63 18.54
N PHE A 229 -10.47 -4.95 19.35
CA PHE A 229 -10.57 -6.24 20.05
C PHE A 229 -10.63 -7.43 19.07
N ARG A 230 -11.35 -7.27 17.95
CA ARG A 230 -11.58 -8.35 16.99
C ARG A 230 -10.27 -8.77 16.31
N LEU A 231 -9.43 -7.79 15.99
CA LEU A 231 -8.09 -7.98 15.45
C LEU A 231 -7.13 -8.58 16.49
N LYS A 232 -7.12 -8.07 17.73
CA LYS A 232 -6.33 -8.67 18.82
C LYS A 232 -6.71 -10.13 19.06
N TRP A 233 -8.00 -10.46 19.06
CA TRP A 233 -8.46 -11.84 19.20
C TRP A 233 -7.98 -12.73 18.05
N ARG A 234 -8.09 -12.26 16.80
CA ARG A 234 -7.59 -12.96 15.61
C ARG A 234 -6.10 -13.23 15.69
N LEU A 235 -5.31 -12.24 16.11
CA LEU A 235 -3.88 -12.38 16.34
C LEU A 235 -3.61 -13.36 17.48
N GLY A 236 -4.26 -13.22 18.63
CA GLY A 236 -4.06 -14.09 19.79
C GLY A 236 -4.18 -15.58 19.46
N ARG A 237 -5.17 -15.99 18.64
CA ARG A 237 -5.26 -17.40 18.20
C ARG A 237 -4.08 -17.84 17.33
N ARG A 238 -3.56 -16.96 16.47
CA ARG A 238 -2.41 -17.23 15.60
C ARG A 238 -1.12 -17.30 16.40
N TYR A 239 -1.01 -16.55 17.49
CA TYR A 239 0.14 -16.61 18.40
C TYR A 239 0.44 -18.03 18.85
N PHE A 240 -0.56 -18.71 19.39
CA PHE A 240 -0.40 -20.06 19.91
C PHE A 240 -0.03 -21.06 18.81
N ARG A 241 -0.61 -20.91 17.61
CA ARG A 241 -0.23 -21.72 16.45
C ARG A 241 1.23 -21.51 16.07
N LEU A 242 1.69 -20.26 15.98
CA LEU A 242 3.07 -19.93 15.65
C LEU A 242 4.05 -20.43 16.73
N LYS A 243 3.68 -20.32 18.01
CA LYS A 243 4.49 -20.87 19.12
C LYS A 243 4.58 -22.39 19.09
N LYS A 244 3.51 -23.08 18.67
CA LYS A 244 3.53 -24.54 18.49
C LYS A 244 4.56 -24.97 17.43
N ILE A 245 4.62 -24.26 16.29
CA ILE A 245 5.61 -24.50 15.22
C ILE A 245 7.06 -24.37 15.72
N LEU A 246 7.32 -23.52 16.72
CA LEU A 246 8.66 -23.38 17.29
C LEU A 246 9.03 -24.50 18.27
N ALA A 247 8.03 -25.15 18.87
CA ALA A 247 8.20 -26.19 19.87
C ALA A 247 8.34 -27.59 19.25
N GLU A 248 7.75 -27.81 18.06
CA GLU A 248 7.97 -28.97 17.17
C GLU A 248 9.34 -28.82 16.47
#